data_AF-A0A2H0QFE1-F1
#
_entry.id   AF-A0A2H0QFE1-F1
#
_cell.length_a   1.000
_cell.length_b   1.000
_cell.length_c   1.000
_cell.angle_alpha   90.00
_cell.angle_beta   90.00
_cell.angle_gamma   90.00
#
_symmetry.space_group_name_H-M   'P 1'
#
loop_
_entity.id
_entity.type
_entity.pdbx_description
1 polymer ?
#
loop_
_entity_poly.entity_id
_entity_poly.type
_entity_poly.pdbx_seq_one_letter_code
_entity_poly.pdbx_strand_id
1 'polypeptide(L)'
;MKKILILIAIFLSTSIFANDTGIIWGQSHLFSLKAPKGWVLDNVSGRNNGLHAVFHPIGGSWANSKAVMYANVALKRTGQNNIDELVNFNLNEMKPKSPNIKVRDLETITANNKKIILKEWLNNMGNHEVVAYVEESKVIVLMVLTSRDEEEYTKSINAFRALVQSYKFYSDNPDYKAVSEAQLQPMIEVAKKHSKTKSGGAYEEQVTKMLGYYLSTVLSGCGKQLRKMDDIDVVFQINKLGISTTANWSKNDTSQCFIQNGILNWVFPKPPIDNFHYHIAVKMKR
;
A
#
# COMPACT_ATOMS: atom_id res chain seq x y z
N MET A 1 51.75 33.63 12.33
CA MET A 1 50.36 34.15 12.30
C MET A 1 49.60 33.53 11.14
N LYS A 2 48.48 32.87 11.47
CA LYS A 2 47.25 32.57 10.68
C LYS A 2 46.81 31.13 10.94
N LYS A 3 46.04 30.94 12.02
CA LYS A 3 45.22 29.74 12.24
C LYS A 3 44.04 29.82 11.27
N ILE A 4 43.94 28.89 10.34
CA ILE A 4 42.77 28.75 9.46
C ILE A 4 41.75 27.89 10.20
N LEU A 5 40.66 28.53 10.62
CA LEU A 5 39.50 27.90 11.23
C LEU A 5 38.69 27.23 10.11
N ILE A 6 38.71 25.91 10.01
CA ILE A 6 37.83 25.18 9.09
C ILE A 6 36.47 25.03 9.78
N LEU A 7 35.54 25.90 9.40
CA LEU A 7 34.14 25.81 9.79
C LEU A 7 33.51 24.67 8.97
N ILE A 8 33.42 23.47 9.55
CA ILE A 8 32.67 22.35 8.97
C ILE A 8 31.19 22.66 9.16
N ALA A 9 30.55 23.22 8.13
CA ALA A 9 29.11 23.33 8.05
C ALA A 9 28.51 21.93 7.92
N ILE A 10 28.02 21.38 9.03
CA ILE A 10 27.19 20.17 9.03
C ILE A 10 25.87 20.55 8.37
N PHE A 11 25.74 20.28 7.07
CA PHE A 11 24.44 20.25 6.42
C PHE A 11 23.66 19.06 7.00
N LEU A 12 22.82 19.32 8.00
CA LEU A 12 21.71 18.42 8.29
C LEU A 12 20.79 18.46 7.06
N SER A 13 20.98 17.52 6.15
CA SER A 13 19.97 17.18 5.16
C SER A 13 18.79 16.58 5.93
N THR A 14 17.87 17.43 6.38
CA THR A 14 16.54 16.98 6.78
C THR A 14 15.86 16.47 5.52
N SER A 15 15.97 15.17 5.27
CA SER A 15 15.09 14.50 4.32
C SER A 15 13.68 14.60 4.89
N ILE A 16 12.92 15.60 4.46
CA ILE A 16 11.48 15.67 4.70
C ILE A 16 10.89 14.58 3.81
N PHE A 17 10.78 13.36 4.34
CA PHE A 17 9.91 12.35 3.73
C PHE A 17 8.48 12.86 3.86
N ALA A 18 7.97 13.39 2.74
CA ALA A 18 6.61 13.86 2.64
C ALA A 18 5.67 12.64 2.78
N ASN A 19 4.96 12.59 3.91
CA ASN A 19 4.05 11.55 4.42
C ASN A 19 4.71 10.25 4.92
N ASP A 20 4.68 10.09 6.25
CA ASP A 20 4.88 8.83 6.97
C ASP A 20 3.65 7.91 6.90
N THR A 21 2.55 8.34 6.30
CA THR A 21 1.32 7.56 6.17
C THR A 21 1.18 6.98 4.77
N GLY A 22 1.13 5.65 4.70
CA GLY A 22 0.83 4.88 3.50
C GLY A 22 -0.64 4.48 3.47
N ILE A 23 -1.20 4.49 2.27
CA ILE A 23 -2.49 3.86 1.98
C ILE A 23 -2.19 2.47 1.43
N ILE A 24 -2.95 1.47 1.85
CA ILE A 24 -2.88 0.09 1.36
C ILE A 24 -4.26 -0.30 0.85
N TRP A 25 -4.33 -0.83 -0.35
CA TRP A 25 -5.61 -1.15 -0.95
C TRP A 25 -5.52 -2.21 -2.05
N GLY A 26 -6.70 -2.70 -2.42
CA GLY A 26 -6.95 -3.65 -3.48
C GLY A 26 -8.45 -3.78 -3.71
N GLN A 27 -8.87 -4.77 -4.50
CA GLN A 27 -10.28 -4.95 -4.87
C GLN A 27 -11.25 -5.08 -3.68
N SER A 28 -10.76 -5.58 -2.53
CA SER A 28 -11.57 -5.91 -1.36
C SER A 28 -11.22 -5.12 -0.10
N HIS A 29 -10.32 -4.13 -0.19
CA HIS A 29 -9.86 -3.38 0.97
C HIS A 29 -9.24 -2.04 0.61
N LEU A 30 -9.33 -1.10 1.53
CA LEU A 30 -8.68 0.19 1.51
C LEU A 30 -8.48 0.63 2.96
N PHE A 31 -7.24 0.75 3.38
CA PHE A 31 -6.86 1.18 4.72
C PHE A 31 -5.58 2.02 4.69
N SER A 32 -5.20 2.63 5.81
CA SER A 32 -3.93 3.33 5.96
C SER A 32 -3.14 2.83 7.15
N LEU A 33 -1.82 2.96 7.03
CA LEU A 33 -0.85 2.73 8.09
C LEU A 33 0.16 3.87 8.11
N LYS A 34 0.58 4.25 9.31
CA LYS A 34 1.59 5.27 9.54
C LYS A 34 2.89 4.63 10.03
N ALA A 35 3.99 4.91 9.35
CA ALA A 35 5.32 4.53 9.80
C ALA A 35 5.56 5.08 11.22
N PRO A 36 5.96 4.23 12.16
CA PRO A 36 6.28 4.67 13.51
C PRO A 36 7.52 5.57 13.50
N LYS A 37 7.69 6.39 14.55
CA LYS A 37 8.86 7.27 14.67
C LYS A 37 10.15 6.46 14.58
N GLY A 38 11.08 6.90 13.74
CA GLY A 38 12.35 6.21 13.51
C GLY A 38 12.29 5.12 12.43
N TRP A 39 11.14 4.95 11.78
CA TRP A 39 10.94 3.98 10.71
C TRP A 39 10.55 4.68 9.40
N VAL A 40 10.91 4.03 8.30
CA VAL A 40 10.59 4.44 6.93
C VAL A 40 9.49 3.54 6.41
N LEU A 41 8.47 4.12 5.78
CA LEU A 41 7.55 3.38 4.91
C LEU A 41 8.21 3.22 3.54
N ASP A 42 8.38 1.98 3.11
CA ASP A 42 8.89 1.60 1.80
C ASP A 42 7.82 0.79 1.07
N ASN A 43 7.40 1.30 -0.09
CA ASN A 43 6.37 0.70 -0.92
C ASN A 43 6.93 0.05 -2.19
N VAL A 44 8.24 -0.19 -2.27
CA VAL A 44 8.94 -0.74 -3.44
C VAL A 44 9.58 -2.09 -3.10
N SER A 45 10.37 -2.17 -2.04
CA SER A 45 11.27 -3.32 -1.82
C SER A 45 10.55 -4.66 -1.56
N GLY A 46 9.34 -4.62 -0.99
CA GLY A 46 8.54 -5.82 -0.69
C GLY A 46 7.63 -6.32 -1.82
N ARG A 47 7.53 -5.58 -2.95
CA ARG A 47 6.53 -5.88 -4.00
C ARG A 47 6.71 -7.25 -4.63
N ASN A 48 7.96 -7.67 -4.87
CA ASN A 48 8.26 -8.98 -5.46
C ASN A 48 7.86 -10.14 -4.54
N ASN A 49 7.63 -9.88 -3.25
CA ASN A 49 7.11 -10.84 -2.27
C ASN A 49 5.58 -10.72 -2.08
N GLY A 50 4.89 -9.95 -2.91
CA GLY A 50 3.45 -9.70 -2.80
C GLY A 50 3.06 -8.84 -1.61
N LEU A 51 4.00 -8.14 -0.98
CA LEU A 51 3.73 -7.30 0.18
C LEU A 51 3.24 -5.92 -0.26
N HIS A 52 2.21 -5.42 0.43
CA HIS A 52 1.59 -4.14 0.09
C HIS A 52 2.36 -2.94 0.63
N ALA A 53 2.97 -3.08 1.80
CA ALA A 53 3.81 -2.06 2.43
C ALA A 53 4.86 -2.74 3.31
N VAL A 54 6.10 -2.26 3.26
CA VAL A 54 7.15 -2.68 4.19
C VAL A 54 7.65 -1.47 4.97
N PHE A 55 8.16 -1.72 6.17
CA PHE A 55 8.71 -0.70 7.05
C PHE A 55 10.01 -1.20 7.62
N HIS A 56 11.01 -0.33 7.66
CA HIS A 56 12.31 -0.63 8.24
C HIS A 56 12.85 0.58 9.01
N PRO A 57 13.78 0.40 9.97
CA PRO A 57 14.41 1.51 10.67
C PRO A 57 15.12 2.47 9.71
N ILE A 58 15.21 3.75 10.08
CA ILE A 58 16.04 4.73 9.36
C ILE A 58 17.49 4.23 9.32
N GLY A 59 18.14 4.32 8.16
CA GLY A 59 19.49 3.81 7.93
C GLY A 59 19.56 2.32 7.57
N GLY A 60 18.43 1.61 7.64
CA GLY A 60 18.27 0.23 7.17
C GLY A 60 17.54 0.13 5.84
N SER A 61 17.11 -1.09 5.52
CA SER A 61 16.32 -1.47 4.33
C SER A 61 15.59 -2.79 4.59
N TRP A 62 14.63 -3.12 3.73
CA TRP A 62 13.97 -4.43 3.74
C TRP A 62 14.95 -5.62 3.76
N ALA A 63 16.08 -5.52 3.05
CA ALA A 63 17.02 -6.64 2.89
C ALA A 63 18.02 -6.80 4.04
N ASN A 64 18.39 -5.71 4.73
CA ASN A 64 19.51 -5.70 5.68
C ASN A 64 19.12 -5.38 7.13
N SER A 65 17.90 -4.90 7.38
CA SER A 65 17.44 -4.63 8.73
C SER A 65 17.18 -5.93 9.49
N LYS A 66 17.65 -5.98 10.75
CA LYS A 66 17.43 -7.13 11.63
C LYS A 66 15.95 -7.33 11.96
N ALA A 67 15.24 -6.22 12.15
CA ALA A 67 13.80 -6.15 12.36
C ALA A 67 13.14 -5.35 11.24
N VAL A 68 12.04 -5.88 10.71
CA VAL A 68 11.23 -5.24 9.67
C VAL A 68 9.76 -5.41 10.01
N MET A 69 8.91 -4.48 9.56
CA MET A 69 7.47 -4.65 9.59
C MET A 69 6.91 -4.70 8.19
N TYR A 70 5.76 -5.33 8.02
CA TYR A 70 5.05 -5.28 6.75
C TYR A 70 3.55 -5.45 6.93
N ALA A 71 2.80 -5.04 5.93
CA ALA A 71 1.36 -5.24 5.84
C ALA A 71 1.02 -6.20 4.70
N ASN A 72 0.11 -7.12 4.98
CA ASN A 72 -0.47 -8.03 4.01
C ASN A 72 -1.98 -8.17 4.27
N VAL A 73 -2.70 -8.77 3.32
CA VAL A 73 -4.13 -9.09 3.47
C VAL A 73 -4.39 -10.55 3.11
N ALA A 74 -5.29 -11.17 3.85
CA ALA A 74 -5.89 -12.45 3.48
C ALA A 74 -7.34 -12.21 3.04
N LEU A 75 -7.72 -12.72 1.87
CA LEU A 75 -9.12 -12.73 1.45
C LEU A 75 -9.91 -13.71 2.32
N LYS A 76 -11.08 -13.29 2.81
CA LYS A 76 -11.99 -14.21 3.49
C LYS A 76 -12.55 -15.19 2.47
N ARG A 77 -12.42 -16.48 2.79
CA ARG A 77 -12.89 -17.62 2.00
C ARG A 77 -13.10 -18.81 2.92
N THR A 78 -13.77 -19.85 2.44
CA THR A 78 -13.99 -21.09 3.20
C THR A 78 -12.70 -21.59 3.85
N GLY A 79 -12.72 -21.75 5.18
CA GLY A 79 -11.57 -22.16 5.99
C GLY A 79 -10.60 -21.04 6.38
N GLN A 80 -10.93 -19.79 6.04
CA GLN A 80 -10.19 -18.56 6.38
C GLN A 80 -11.15 -17.38 6.59
N ASN A 81 -12.37 -17.62 7.08
CA ASN A 81 -13.42 -16.60 7.19
C ASN A 81 -13.24 -15.65 8.36
N ASN A 82 -12.47 -16.08 9.37
CA ASN A 82 -12.15 -15.30 10.56
C ASN A 82 -10.69 -15.52 10.99
N ILE A 83 -10.24 -14.76 12.00
CA ILE A 83 -8.85 -14.82 12.50
C ILE A 83 -8.47 -16.25 12.93
N ASP A 84 -9.34 -16.94 13.68
CA ASP A 84 -9.01 -18.26 14.21
C ASP A 84 -8.91 -19.31 13.10
N GLU A 85 -9.81 -19.27 12.12
CA GLU A 85 -9.74 -20.09 10.91
C GLU A 85 -8.44 -19.83 10.13
N LEU A 86 -8.08 -18.56 9.90
CA LEU A 86 -6.86 -18.19 9.19
C LEU A 86 -5.59 -18.64 9.93
N VAL A 87 -5.56 -18.46 11.26
CA VAL A 87 -4.42 -18.89 12.10
C VAL A 87 -4.28 -20.40 12.06
N ASN A 88 -5.38 -21.15 12.18
CA ASN A 88 -5.36 -22.61 12.10
C ASN A 88 -4.93 -23.10 10.71
N PHE A 89 -5.40 -22.46 9.65
CA PHE A 89 -4.96 -22.74 8.28
C PHE A 89 -3.44 -22.56 8.15
N ASN A 90 -2.91 -21.41 8.58
CA ASN A 90 -1.47 -21.12 8.50
C ASN A 90 -0.64 -22.06 9.37
N LEU A 91 -1.12 -22.42 10.57
CA LEU A 91 -0.48 -23.41 11.43
C LEU A 91 -0.33 -24.76 10.74
N ASN A 92 -1.40 -25.24 10.08
CA ASN A 92 -1.38 -26.51 9.36
C ASN A 92 -0.42 -26.49 8.18
N GLU A 93 -0.38 -25.40 7.42
CA GLU A 93 0.57 -25.21 6.30
C GLU A 93 2.03 -25.17 6.76
N MET A 94 2.29 -24.58 7.93
CA MET A 94 3.65 -24.44 8.46
C MET A 94 4.15 -25.67 9.20
N LYS A 95 3.27 -26.50 9.77
CA LYS A 95 3.62 -27.65 10.62
C LYS A 95 4.62 -28.63 9.98
N PRO A 96 4.54 -28.98 8.67
CA PRO A 96 5.53 -29.83 8.04
C PRO A 96 6.96 -29.25 8.03
N LYS A 97 7.08 -27.92 8.00
CA LYS A 97 8.38 -27.21 7.95
C LYS A 97 8.87 -26.77 9.34
N SER A 98 7.95 -26.57 10.28
CA SER A 98 8.24 -26.20 11.67
C SER A 98 7.34 -27.01 12.62
N PRO A 99 7.68 -28.28 12.91
CA PRO A 99 6.84 -29.18 13.71
C PRO A 99 6.47 -28.67 15.12
N ASN A 100 7.33 -27.81 15.69
CA ASN A 100 7.11 -27.23 17.02
C ASN A 100 6.59 -25.79 16.96
N ILE A 101 6.02 -25.37 15.83
CA ILE A 101 5.42 -24.04 15.71
C ILE A 101 4.36 -23.83 16.79
N LYS A 102 4.43 -22.67 17.46
CA LYS A 102 3.47 -22.27 18.50
C LYS A 102 2.95 -20.88 18.21
N VAL A 103 1.69 -20.65 18.57
CA VAL A 103 1.06 -19.34 18.51
C VAL A 103 0.57 -19.00 19.90
N ARG A 104 0.91 -17.80 20.38
CA ARG A 104 0.52 -17.29 21.69
C ARG A 104 -0.26 -16.01 21.53
N ASP A 105 -1.38 -15.90 22.24
CA ASP A 105 -2.13 -14.65 22.29
C ASP A 105 -1.37 -13.58 23.08
N LEU A 106 -1.37 -12.35 22.55
CA LEU A 106 -0.91 -11.16 23.24
C LEU A 106 -2.11 -10.26 23.56
N GLU A 107 -1.84 -9.19 24.31
CA GLU A 107 -2.83 -8.17 24.61
C GLU A 107 -3.45 -7.59 23.33
N THR A 108 -4.78 -7.57 23.28
CA THR A 108 -5.55 -6.95 22.20
C THR A 108 -5.40 -5.43 22.23
N ILE A 109 -5.22 -4.82 21.07
CA ILE A 109 -5.21 -3.37 20.90
C ILE A 109 -6.58 -2.92 20.37
N THR A 110 -7.11 -1.83 20.90
CA THR A 110 -8.26 -1.13 20.31
C THR A 110 -7.79 0.19 19.70
N ALA A 111 -8.03 0.38 18.41
CA ALA A 111 -7.68 1.62 17.70
C ALA A 111 -8.75 1.94 16.65
N ASN A 112 -9.15 3.21 16.54
CA ASN A 112 -10.13 3.68 15.55
C ASN A 112 -11.42 2.82 15.50
N ASN A 113 -11.95 2.43 16.68
CA ASN A 113 -13.12 1.56 16.84
C ASN A 113 -12.96 0.15 16.26
N LYS A 114 -11.72 -0.31 16.06
CA LYS A 114 -11.39 -1.67 15.63
C LYS A 114 -10.71 -2.42 16.76
N LYS A 115 -11.11 -3.68 16.93
CA LYS A 115 -10.42 -4.66 17.78
C LYS A 115 -9.28 -5.27 16.95
N ILE A 116 -8.07 -5.22 17.47
CA ILE A 116 -6.87 -5.72 16.79
C ILE A 116 -6.26 -6.81 17.66
N ILE A 117 -6.31 -8.05 17.16
CA ILE A 117 -5.82 -9.22 17.88
C ILE A 117 -4.34 -9.40 17.59
N LEU A 118 -3.51 -9.46 18.62
CA LEU A 118 -2.08 -9.70 18.46
C LEU A 118 -1.78 -11.16 18.83
N LYS A 119 -1.03 -11.85 17.97
CA LYS A 119 -0.52 -13.19 18.24
C LYS A 119 0.96 -13.24 17.94
N GLU A 120 1.72 -13.81 18.85
CA GLU A 120 3.13 -14.11 18.67
C GLU A 120 3.31 -15.50 18.06
N TRP A 121 4.15 -15.59 17.04
CA TRP A 121 4.48 -16.81 16.32
C TRP A 121 5.91 -17.23 16.66
N LEU A 122 6.04 -18.40 17.27
CA LEU A 122 7.31 -18.99 17.65
C LEU A 122 7.58 -20.17 16.73
N ASN A 123 8.58 -20.05 15.87
CA ASN A 123 8.99 -21.11 14.95
C ASN A 123 10.43 -21.56 15.19
N ASN A 124 10.80 -22.70 14.61
CA ASN A 124 12.13 -23.28 14.79
C ASN A 124 13.21 -22.58 13.94
N MET A 125 12.86 -21.55 13.17
CA MET A 125 13.75 -20.88 12.22
C MET A 125 14.47 -19.68 12.84
N GLY A 126 14.30 -19.43 14.14
CA GLY A 126 14.99 -18.36 14.88
C GLY A 126 14.44 -16.96 14.64
N ASN A 127 13.30 -16.82 13.95
CA ASN A 127 12.63 -15.52 13.81
C ASN A 127 11.64 -15.32 14.97
N HIS A 128 11.68 -14.12 15.55
CA HIS A 128 10.69 -13.62 16.48
C HIS A 128 9.65 -12.85 15.69
N GLU A 129 8.41 -13.32 15.68
CA GLU A 129 7.35 -12.73 14.89
C GLU A 129 6.11 -12.44 15.73
N VAL A 130 5.57 -11.24 15.57
CA VAL A 130 4.25 -10.88 16.08
C VAL A 130 3.39 -10.42 14.92
N VAL A 131 2.16 -10.91 14.89
CA VAL A 131 1.16 -10.58 13.88
C VAL A 131 -0.03 -9.92 14.57
N ALA A 132 -0.37 -8.73 14.12
CA ALA A 132 -1.60 -8.04 14.46
C ALA A 132 -2.63 -8.29 13.35
N TYR A 133 -3.78 -8.81 13.74
CA TYR A 133 -4.89 -9.15 12.86
C TYR A 133 -6.06 -8.18 13.06
N VAL A 134 -6.60 -7.69 11.95
CA VAL A 134 -7.84 -6.90 11.95
C VAL A 134 -8.83 -7.55 11.00
N GLU A 135 -10.01 -7.89 11.50
CA GLU A 135 -11.09 -8.40 10.65
C GLU A 135 -11.85 -7.25 9.99
N GLU A 136 -11.92 -7.32 8.68
CA GLU A 136 -12.85 -6.52 7.88
C GLU A 136 -13.86 -7.45 7.21
N SER A 137 -14.86 -6.89 6.53
CA SER A 137 -15.96 -7.66 5.93
C SER A 137 -15.49 -8.69 4.89
N LYS A 138 -14.53 -8.32 4.02
CA LYS A 138 -14.04 -9.18 2.93
C LYS A 138 -12.61 -9.68 3.10
N VAL A 139 -11.86 -9.11 4.03
CA VAL A 139 -10.44 -9.44 4.26
C VAL A 139 -10.13 -9.55 5.74
N ILE A 140 -9.02 -10.20 6.05
CA ILE A 140 -8.31 -10.07 7.31
C ILE A 140 -7.02 -9.32 6.99
N VAL A 141 -6.79 -8.18 7.62
CA VAL A 141 -5.55 -7.42 7.49
C VAL A 141 -4.53 -7.98 8.46
N LEU A 142 -3.31 -8.21 7.99
CA LEU A 142 -2.18 -8.67 8.77
C LEU A 142 -1.11 -7.57 8.78
N MET A 143 -0.74 -7.12 9.96
CA MET A 143 0.46 -6.32 10.19
C MET A 143 1.45 -7.20 10.94
N VAL A 144 2.67 -7.32 10.42
CA VAL A 144 3.67 -8.24 10.97
C VAL A 144 4.90 -7.45 11.37
N LEU A 145 5.44 -7.72 12.56
CA LEU A 145 6.82 -7.42 12.91
C LEU A 145 7.56 -8.75 12.94
N THR A 146 8.67 -8.84 12.23
CA THR A 146 9.54 -10.02 12.23
C THR A 146 10.99 -9.58 12.45
N SER A 147 11.74 -10.35 13.23
CA SER A 147 13.15 -10.11 13.51
C SER A 147 13.93 -11.41 13.62
N ARG A 148 15.15 -11.44 13.08
CA ARG A 148 16.11 -12.55 13.25
C ARG A 148 16.89 -12.47 14.58
N ASP A 149 16.64 -11.42 15.36
CA ASP A 149 17.38 -11.03 16.54
C ASP A 149 16.39 -10.65 17.65
N GLU A 150 16.47 -11.34 18.79
CA GLU A 150 15.54 -11.17 19.93
C GLU A 150 15.63 -9.78 20.56
N GLU A 151 16.84 -9.22 20.62
CA GLU A 151 17.08 -7.91 21.19
C GLU A 151 16.44 -6.82 20.31
N GLU A 152 16.64 -6.91 18.98
CA GLU A 152 16.00 -6.01 18.03
C GLU A 152 14.49 -6.20 17.95
N TYR A 153 13.98 -7.42 18.12
CA TYR A 153 12.54 -7.66 18.27
C TYR A 153 11.99 -6.89 19.48
N THR A 154 12.64 -7.06 20.63
CA THR A 154 12.24 -6.42 21.89
C THR A 154 12.28 -4.90 21.79
N LYS A 155 13.31 -4.34 21.17
CA LYS A 155 13.40 -2.89 20.91
C LYS A 155 12.31 -2.39 19.95
N SER A 156 11.91 -3.21 18.98
CA SER A 156 10.98 -2.83 17.91
C SER A 156 9.51 -2.97 18.28
N ILE A 157 9.18 -3.72 19.35
CA ILE A 157 7.79 -4.05 19.69
C ILE A 157 6.91 -2.81 19.93
N ASN A 158 7.46 -1.76 20.55
CA ASN A 158 6.73 -0.52 20.80
C ASN A 158 6.47 0.27 19.51
N ALA A 159 7.43 0.26 18.58
CA ALA A 159 7.23 0.84 17.26
C ALA A 159 6.15 0.07 16.49
N PHE A 160 6.13 -1.26 16.60
CA PHE A 160 5.09 -2.09 16.00
C PHE A 160 3.71 -1.78 16.58
N ARG A 161 3.58 -1.64 17.91
CA ARG A 161 2.32 -1.21 18.54
C ARG A 161 1.84 0.15 18.01
N ALA A 162 2.76 1.09 17.79
CA ALA A 162 2.42 2.40 17.21
C ALA A 162 1.95 2.29 15.74
N LEU A 163 2.58 1.44 14.92
CA LEU A 163 2.10 1.11 13.58
C LEU A 163 0.68 0.54 13.65
N VAL A 164 0.45 -0.44 14.51
CA VAL A 164 -0.85 -1.11 14.68
C VAL A 164 -1.94 -0.11 15.11
N GLN A 165 -1.63 0.78 16.05
CA GLN A 165 -2.56 1.81 16.51
C GLN A 165 -2.92 2.84 15.42
N SER A 166 -2.07 2.99 14.39
CA SER A 166 -2.35 3.89 13.26
C SER A 166 -3.35 3.33 12.25
N TYR A 167 -3.70 2.04 12.35
CA TYR A 167 -4.58 1.36 11.41
C TYR A 167 -5.92 2.07 11.29
N LYS A 168 -6.28 2.44 10.06
CA LYS A 168 -7.59 3.01 9.75
C LYS A 168 -8.13 2.40 8.47
N PHE A 169 -9.28 1.72 8.60
CA PHE A 169 -10.02 1.21 7.46
C PHE A 169 -10.91 2.29 6.84
N TYR A 170 -11.03 2.27 5.51
CA TYR A 170 -11.89 3.19 4.78
C TYR A 170 -12.98 2.47 3.98
N SER A 171 -12.68 1.35 3.31
CA SER A 171 -13.67 0.65 2.46
C SER A 171 -13.26 -0.80 2.15
N ASP A 172 -14.23 -1.70 2.07
CA ASP A 172 -14.12 -3.08 1.58
C ASP A 172 -14.58 -3.23 0.12
N ASN A 173 -15.02 -2.14 -0.48
CA ASN A 173 -15.60 -2.10 -1.80
C ASN A 173 -15.23 -0.79 -2.49
N PRO A 174 -13.94 -0.57 -2.81
CA PRO A 174 -13.63 0.45 -3.81
C PRO A 174 -14.34 0.07 -5.11
N ASP A 175 -15.18 0.95 -5.66
CA ASP A 175 -15.99 0.67 -6.86
C ASP A 175 -15.09 0.71 -8.10
N TYR A 176 -14.38 -0.40 -8.33
CA TYR A 176 -13.42 -0.60 -9.40
C TYR A 176 -14.03 -1.53 -10.45
N LYS A 177 -14.34 -0.99 -11.64
CA LYS A 177 -14.97 -1.78 -12.69
C LYS A 177 -14.65 -1.28 -14.10
N ALA A 178 -14.61 -2.23 -15.03
CA ALA A 178 -14.73 -1.93 -16.44
C ALA A 178 -16.16 -1.46 -16.74
N VAL A 179 -16.30 -0.39 -17.52
CA VAL A 179 -17.59 0.19 -17.90
C VAL A 179 -17.68 0.35 -19.41
N SER A 180 -18.90 0.46 -19.94
CA SER A 180 -19.07 0.82 -21.35
C SER A 180 -18.62 2.26 -21.60
N GLU A 181 -18.30 2.59 -22.85
CA GLU A 181 -17.94 3.96 -23.22
C GLU A 181 -19.03 4.96 -22.83
N ALA A 182 -20.30 4.62 -23.06
CA ALA A 182 -21.45 5.45 -22.68
C ALA A 182 -21.52 5.74 -21.17
N GLN A 183 -21.08 4.79 -20.34
CA GLN A 183 -21.00 4.97 -18.88
C GLN A 183 -19.77 5.78 -18.45
N LEU A 184 -18.68 5.73 -19.23
CA LEU A 184 -17.43 6.41 -18.91
C LEU A 184 -17.43 7.89 -19.31
N GLN A 185 -18.07 8.24 -20.43
CA GLN A 185 -18.05 9.61 -20.96
C GLN A 185 -18.52 10.69 -19.96
N PRO A 186 -19.61 10.50 -19.19
CA PRO A 186 -20.00 11.49 -18.18
C PRO A 186 -18.92 11.72 -17.12
N MET A 187 -18.19 10.68 -16.73
CA MET A 187 -17.11 10.77 -15.74
C MET A 187 -15.89 11.51 -16.31
N ILE A 188 -15.57 11.27 -17.59
CA ILE A 188 -14.53 12.00 -18.31
C ILE A 188 -14.86 13.50 -18.37
N GLU A 189 -16.11 13.87 -18.62
CA GLU A 189 -16.51 15.29 -18.65
C GLU A 189 -16.41 15.96 -17.28
N VAL A 190 -16.73 15.25 -16.20
CA VAL A 190 -16.50 15.74 -14.83
C VAL A 190 -14.99 15.92 -14.57
N ALA A 191 -14.17 14.94 -14.93
CA ALA A 191 -12.72 15.04 -14.79
C ALA A 191 -12.17 16.26 -15.54
N LYS A 192 -12.51 16.42 -16.83
CA LYS A 192 -12.13 17.59 -17.63
C LYS A 192 -12.55 18.91 -16.98
N LYS A 193 -13.73 18.97 -16.36
CA LYS A 193 -14.19 20.17 -15.65
C LYS A 193 -13.28 20.48 -14.46
N HIS A 194 -12.87 19.47 -13.71
CA HIS A 194 -11.93 19.64 -12.59
C HIS A 194 -10.55 20.09 -13.08
N SER A 195 -10.01 19.43 -14.12
CA SER A 195 -8.73 19.76 -14.77
C SER A 195 -8.65 21.19 -15.27
N LYS A 196 -9.76 21.74 -15.78
CA LYS A 196 -9.83 23.12 -16.32
C LYS A 196 -9.70 24.21 -15.25
N THR A 197 -9.85 23.88 -13.97
CA THR A 197 -9.61 24.85 -12.89
C THR A 197 -8.10 25.07 -12.72
N LYS A 198 -7.69 26.25 -12.26
CA LYS A 198 -6.25 26.55 -12.03
C LYS A 198 -5.60 25.54 -11.07
N SER A 199 -6.27 25.21 -9.98
CA SER A 199 -5.77 24.24 -8.98
C SER A 199 -5.84 22.80 -9.48
N GLY A 200 -6.87 22.45 -10.26
CA GLY A 200 -6.98 21.13 -10.89
C GLY A 200 -5.91 20.88 -11.94
N GLY A 201 -5.63 21.84 -12.83
CA GLY A 201 -4.57 21.71 -13.83
C GLY A 201 -3.19 21.57 -13.20
N ALA A 202 -2.89 22.34 -12.15
CA ALA A 202 -1.64 22.20 -11.39
C ALA A 202 -1.54 20.82 -10.69
N TYR A 203 -2.66 20.32 -10.17
CA TYR A 203 -2.74 18.99 -9.58
C TYR A 203 -2.47 17.89 -10.63
N GLU A 204 -3.10 17.97 -11.80
CA GLU A 204 -2.85 17.00 -12.87
C GLU A 204 -1.40 17.02 -13.34
N GLU A 205 -0.80 18.19 -13.50
CA GLU A 205 0.61 18.30 -13.86
C GLU A 205 1.51 17.60 -12.83
N GLN A 206 1.22 17.78 -11.54
CA GLN A 206 1.92 17.10 -10.45
C GLN A 206 1.74 15.58 -10.52
N VAL A 207 0.51 15.11 -10.71
CA VAL A 207 0.17 13.69 -10.82
C VAL A 207 0.85 13.05 -12.03
N THR A 208 0.80 13.71 -13.20
CA THR A 208 1.44 13.24 -14.43
C THR A 208 2.96 13.17 -14.29
N LYS A 209 3.60 14.15 -13.64
CA LYS A 209 5.04 14.08 -13.35
C LYS A 209 5.39 12.91 -12.43
N MET A 210 4.56 12.64 -11.43
CA MET A 210 4.75 11.54 -10.50
C MET A 210 4.57 10.17 -11.18
N LEU A 211 3.57 10.05 -12.06
CA LEU A 211 3.13 8.76 -12.60
C LEU A 211 3.68 8.45 -14.00
N GLY A 212 4.25 9.44 -14.71
CA GLY A 212 4.69 9.29 -16.10
C GLY A 212 5.63 8.10 -16.34
N TYR A 213 6.60 7.88 -15.45
CA TYR A 213 7.52 6.74 -15.54
C TYR A 213 6.81 5.39 -15.31
N TYR A 214 5.85 5.36 -14.38
CA TYR A 214 5.06 4.16 -14.10
C TYR A 214 4.13 3.84 -15.26
N LEU A 215 3.47 4.85 -15.82
CA LEU A 215 2.63 4.73 -17.02
C LEU A 215 3.39 4.06 -18.16
N SER A 216 4.59 4.56 -18.50
CA SER A 216 5.39 3.99 -19.60
C SER A 216 5.81 2.53 -19.33
N THR A 217 6.13 2.21 -18.09
CA THR A 217 6.53 0.85 -17.70
C THR A 217 5.38 -0.14 -17.85
N VAL A 218 4.19 0.23 -17.34
CA VAL A 218 2.98 -0.59 -17.44
C VAL A 218 2.56 -0.76 -18.90
N LEU A 219 2.56 0.31 -19.69
CA LEU A 219 2.23 0.27 -21.12
C LEU A 219 3.17 -0.64 -21.89
N SER A 220 4.48 -0.56 -21.63
CA SER A 220 5.47 -1.45 -22.27
C SER A 220 5.23 -2.91 -21.90
N GLY A 221 4.88 -3.20 -20.64
CA GLY A 221 4.50 -4.54 -20.20
C GLY A 221 3.28 -5.08 -20.95
N CYS A 222 2.20 -4.29 -21.02
CA CYS A 222 0.98 -4.67 -21.73
C CYS A 222 1.21 -4.85 -23.23
N GLY A 223 2.01 -3.99 -23.87
CA GLY A 223 2.34 -4.12 -25.30
C GLY A 223 3.12 -5.38 -25.65
N LYS A 224 3.84 -5.99 -24.69
CA LYS A 224 4.48 -7.29 -24.88
C LYS A 224 3.51 -8.47 -24.73
N GLN A 225 2.44 -8.29 -23.95
CA GLN A 225 1.46 -9.34 -23.66
C GLN A 225 0.32 -9.38 -24.69
N LEU A 226 -0.08 -8.21 -25.20
CA LEU A 226 -1.22 -8.06 -26.08
C LEU A 226 -0.78 -7.95 -27.55
N ARG A 227 -1.49 -8.65 -28.43
CA ARG A 227 -1.26 -8.58 -29.89
C ARG A 227 -1.67 -7.24 -30.49
N LYS A 228 -2.62 -6.56 -29.86
CA LYS A 228 -3.15 -5.26 -30.26
C LYS A 228 -3.43 -4.44 -29.01
N MET A 229 -3.08 -3.16 -29.05
CA MET A 229 -3.43 -2.21 -28.01
C MET A 229 -4.53 -1.27 -28.50
N ASP A 230 -5.55 -1.09 -27.67
CA ASP A 230 -6.63 -0.13 -27.84
C ASP A 230 -6.38 1.09 -26.97
N ASP A 231 -7.11 2.18 -27.24
CA ASP A 231 -7.09 3.36 -26.38
C ASP A 231 -7.46 3.00 -24.93
N ILE A 232 -6.82 3.69 -24.01
CA ILE A 232 -7.06 3.54 -22.58
C ILE A 232 -7.70 4.82 -22.07
N ASP A 233 -8.84 4.66 -21.41
CA ASP A 233 -9.48 5.71 -20.63
C ASP A 233 -9.75 5.15 -19.23
N VAL A 234 -9.24 5.82 -18.21
CA VAL A 234 -9.48 5.49 -16.79
C VAL A 234 -9.83 6.76 -16.04
N VAL A 235 -10.93 6.75 -15.30
CA VAL A 235 -11.31 7.85 -14.41
C VAL A 235 -11.28 7.38 -12.97
N PHE A 236 -10.47 8.06 -12.16
CA PHE A 236 -10.39 7.89 -10.71
C PHE A 236 -11.21 8.96 -10.02
N GLN A 237 -11.96 8.60 -8.98
CA GLN A 237 -12.48 9.55 -8.01
C GLN A 237 -11.59 9.55 -6.78
N ILE A 238 -11.00 10.70 -6.45
CA ILE A 238 -9.98 10.84 -5.42
C ILE A 238 -10.52 11.74 -4.31
N ASN A 239 -10.57 11.25 -3.08
CA ASN A 239 -11.00 12.05 -1.94
C ASN A 239 -9.89 13.02 -1.47
N LYS A 240 -10.21 13.92 -0.54
CA LYS A 240 -9.28 14.92 0.02
C LYS A 240 -7.99 14.37 0.64
N LEU A 241 -7.93 13.06 0.92
CA LEU A 241 -6.73 12.40 1.44
C LEU A 241 -5.80 11.88 0.33
N GLY A 242 -6.16 12.04 -0.95
CA GLY A 242 -5.41 11.46 -2.08
C GLY A 242 -5.77 10.00 -2.35
N ILE A 243 -6.89 9.52 -1.81
CA ILE A 243 -7.31 8.13 -1.91
C ILE A 243 -8.33 7.97 -3.04
N SER A 244 -8.04 7.07 -3.97
CA SER A 244 -9.01 6.62 -4.97
C SER A 244 -10.14 5.84 -4.30
N THR A 245 -11.38 6.34 -4.39
CA THR A 245 -12.58 5.67 -3.88
C THR A 245 -13.30 4.88 -4.98
N THR A 246 -13.15 5.29 -6.24
CA THR A 246 -13.67 4.60 -7.42
C THR A 246 -12.66 4.69 -8.57
N ALA A 247 -12.69 3.71 -9.46
CA ALA A 247 -11.88 3.67 -10.67
C ALA A 247 -12.70 2.98 -11.76
N ASN A 248 -13.03 3.72 -12.82
CA ASN A 248 -13.81 3.21 -13.94
C ASN A 248 -12.95 3.27 -15.20
N TRP A 249 -12.91 2.20 -15.98
CA TRP A 249 -12.09 2.13 -17.19
C TRP A 249 -12.84 1.57 -18.39
N SER A 250 -12.35 1.90 -19.59
CA SER A 250 -12.87 1.36 -20.83
C SER A 250 -12.84 -0.16 -20.83
N LYS A 251 -13.96 -0.80 -21.21
CA LYS A 251 -14.05 -2.26 -21.31
C LYS A 251 -13.32 -2.80 -22.55
N ASN A 252 -11.99 -2.86 -22.48
CA ASN A 252 -11.11 -3.48 -23.47
C ASN A 252 -9.90 -4.15 -22.80
N ASP A 253 -9.24 -5.07 -23.51
CA ASP A 253 -8.13 -5.88 -22.97
C ASP A 253 -6.93 -5.03 -22.57
N THR A 254 -6.71 -3.90 -23.25
CA THR A 254 -5.60 -3.00 -22.97
C THR A 254 -5.79 -2.29 -21.63
N SER A 255 -6.98 -1.74 -21.40
CA SER A 255 -7.36 -1.12 -20.14
C SER A 255 -7.38 -2.15 -19.01
N GLN A 256 -7.86 -3.37 -19.28
CA GLN A 256 -7.82 -4.45 -18.29
C GLN A 256 -6.39 -4.80 -17.88
N CYS A 257 -5.48 -4.98 -18.85
CA CYS A 257 -4.06 -5.21 -18.57
C CYS A 257 -3.45 -4.05 -17.78
N PHE A 258 -3.74 -2.82 -18.20
CA PHE A 258 -3.24 -1.59 -17.57
C PHE A 258 -3.63 -1.51 -16.08
N ILE A 259 -4.89 -1.82 -15.76
CA ILE A 259 -5.42 -1.87 -14.40
C ILE A 259 -4.80 -3.00 -13.58
N GLN A 260 -4.67 -4.21 -14.16
CA GLN A 260 -4.10 -5.38 -13.48
C GLN A 260 -2.61 -5.21 -13.16
N ASN A 261 -1.87 -4.41 -13.93
CA ASN A 261 -0.46 -4.14 -13.71
C ASN A 261 -0.20 -3.01 -12.69
N GLY A 262 -1.11 -2.84 -11.74
CA GLY A 262 -0.85 -2.11 -10.50
C GLY A 262 -1.25 -0.62 -10.51
N ILE A 263 -2.00 -0.17 -11.51
CA ILE A 263 -2.46 1.22 -11.60
C ILE A 263 -3.53 1.56 -10.59
N LEU A 264 -4.36 0.58 -10.23
CA LEU A 264 -5.25 0.76 -9.09
C LEU A 264 -4.44 1.11 -7.85
N ASN A 265 -3.23 0.55 -7.67
CA ASN A 265 -2.35 0.70 -6.49
C ASN A 265 -1.54 2.02 -6.44
N TRP A 266 -1.94 3.06 -7.16
CA TRP A 266 -1.31 4.39 -7.10
C TRP A 266 -1.82 5.34 -6.01
N VAL A 267 -0.90 5.87 -5.20
CA VAL A 267 -1.21 6.91 -4.20
C VAL A 267 -1.20 8.24 -4.91
N PHE A 268 -2.32 8.94 -4.93
CA PHE A 268 -2.37 10.27 -5.50
C PHE A 268 -1.95 11.32 -4.47
N PRO A 269 -1.31 12.43 -4.89
CA PRO A 269 -1.18 13.60 -4.03
C PRO A 269 -2.57 14.08 -3.57
N LYS A 270 -2.61 14.86 -2.49
CA LYS A 270 -3.87 15.42 -1.98
C LYS A 270 -4.49 16.35 -3.03
N PRO A 271 -5.72 16.09 -3.49
CA PRO A 271 -6.36 16.91 -4.50
C PRO A 271 -6.77 18.29 -3.95
N PRO A 272 -7.00 19.27 -4.84
CA PRO A 272 -7.39 20.62 -4.43
C PRO A 272 -8.84 20.72 -3.92
N ILE A 273 -9.66 19.71 -4.19
CA ILE A 273 -11.04 19.59 -3.73
C ILE A 273 -11.31 18.13 -3.33
N ASP A 274 -12.33 17.91 -2.49
CA ASP A 274 -12.81 16.56 -2.23
C ASP A 274 -13.51 15.97 -3.47
N ASN A 275 -13.47 14.65 -3.63
CA ASN A 275 -14.02 13.94 -4.79
C ASN A 275 -13.50 14.43 -6.15
N PHE A 276 -12.20 14.69 -6.24
CA PHE A 276 -11.55 15.08 -7.48
C PHE A 276 -11.55 13.92 -8.49
N HIS A 277 -12.10 14.13 -9.68
CA HIS A 277 -12.05 13.17 -10.77
C HIS A 277 -10.78 13.39 -11.60
N TYR A 278 -9.92 12.38 -11.67
CA TYR A 278 -8.70 12.39 -12.47
C TYR A 278 -8.83 11.42 -13.64
N HIS A 279 -8.62 11.90 -14.86
CA HIS A 279 -8.73 11.11 -16.09
C HIS A 279 -7.36 10.84 -16.68
N ILE A 280 -7.05 9.56 -16.86
CA ILE A 280 -5.91 9.10 -17.66
C ILE A 280 -6.43 8.73 -19.04
N ALA A 281 -5.94 9.42 -20.06
CA ALA A 281 -6.17 9.11 -21.46
C ALA A 281 -4.86 8.71 -22.13
N VAL A 282 -4.80 7.51 -22.69
CA VAL A 282 -3.68 7.07 -23.53
C VAL A 282 -4.22 6.70 -24.90
N LYS A 283 -3.77 7.43 -25.92
CA LYS A 283 -4.14 7.18 -27.31
C LYS A 283 -3.09 6.32 -27.98
N MET A 284 -3.51 5.16 -28.48
CA MET A 284 -2.61 4.26 -29.21
C MET A 284 -2.47 4.75 -30.64
N LYS A 285 -1.23 4.83 -31.13
CA LYS A 285 -0.99 5.06 -32.55
C LYS A 285 -1.49 3.82 -33.31
N ARG A 286 -2.46 4.05 -34.19
CA ARG A 286 -3.02 3.03 -35.08
C ARG A 286 -2.15 2.87 -36.31
#